data_AF-A0A2S3XYP2-F1
#
_entry.id   AF-A0A2S3XYP2-F1
#
_cell.length_a   1.000
_cell.length_b   1.000
_cell.length_c   1.000
_cell.angle_alpha   90.00
_cell.angle_beta   90.00
_cell.angle_gamma   90.00
#
_symmetry.space_group_name_H-M   'P 1'
#
loop_
_entity.id
_entity.type
_entity.pdbx_description
1 polymer ?
#
loop_
_entity_poly.entity_id
_entity_poly.type
_entity_poly.pdbx_seq_one_letter_code
_entity_poly.pdbx_strand_id
1 'polypeptide(L)' 'MRRAEERQLTVLHLVQPVDGGVARVVTDLVRAQAGAGLRPVVACPPGSPLAAGAAAAGARVRGWS' A
#
# COMPACT_ATOMS: atom_id res chain seq x y z
N MET A 1 -26.65 -10.83 -10.13
CA MET A 1 -25.23 -11.17 -9.86
C MET A 1 -24.43 -9.91 -9.51
N ARG A 2 -24.79 -9.20 -8.43
CA ARG A 2 -24.01 -8.08 -7.86
C ARG A 2 -23.62 -8.48 -6.43
N ARG A 3 -22.36 -8.83 -6.20
CA ARG A 3 -21.77 -9.08 -4.85
C ARG A 3 -20.23 -9.02 -4.86
N ALA A 4 -19.61 -9.06 -6.04
CA ALA A 4 -18.18 -8.80 -6.21
C ALA A 4 -17.90 -7.32 -6.54
N GLU A 5 -18.76 -6.66 -7.32
CA GLU A 5 -18.64 -5.23 -7.67
C GLU A 5 -18.84 -4.28 -6.47
N GLU A 6 -19.52 -4.73 -5.41
CA GLU A 6 -19.80 -3.91 -4.21
C GLU A 6 -18.72 -4.00 -3.13
N ARG A 7 -17.75 -4.92 -3.26
CA ARG A 7 -16.62 -5.03 -2.32
C ARG A 7 -15.34 -4.65 -3.04
N GLN A 8 -14.93 -3.40 -2.83
CA GLN A 8 -13.65 -2.88 -3.27
C GLN A 8 -12.50 -3.81 -2.82
N LEU A 9 -11.75 -4.37 -3.77
CA LEU A 9 -10.64 -5.29 -3.49
C LEU A 9 -9.57 -4.58 -2.65
N THR A 10 -9.16 -5.24 -1.57
CA THR A 10 -8.11 -4.78 -0.66
C THR A 10 -6.83 -5.55 -0.95
N VAL A 11 -5.72 -4.84 -1.12
CA VAL A 11 -4.39 -5.44 -1.39
C VAL A 11 -3.45 -5.10 -0.24
N LEU A 12 -2.88 -6.11 0.42
CA LEU A 12 -1.90 -5.94 1.48
C LEU A 12 -0.49 -6.18 0.94
N HIS A 13 0.36 -5.16 1.03
CA HIS A 13 1.81 -5.29 0.85
C HIS A 13 2.46 -5.39 2.24
N LEU A 14 2.97 -6.56 2.61
CA LEU A 14 3.83 -6.73 3.79
C LEU A 14 5.28 -6.61 3.31
N VAL A 15 6.00 -5.58 3.76
CA VAL A 15 7.24 -5.16 3.10
C VAL A 15 8.40 -5.00 4.07
N GLN A 16 9.50 -5.70 3.75
CA GLN A 16 10.87 -5.31 4.04
C GLN A 16 11.75 -5.74 2.85
N PRO A 17 12.81 -4.99 2.47
CA PRO A 17 13.28 -3.73 3.07
C PRO A 17 12.32 -2.54 2.84
N VAL A 18 12.47 -1.47 3.65
CA VAL A 18 11.57 -0.30 3.69
C VAL A 18 12.13 0.97 3.05
N ASP A 19 13.20 0.81 2.28
CA ASP A 19 13.94 1.89 1.62
C ASP A 19 14.34 1.48 0.19
N GLY A 20 15.11 2.36 -0.46
CA GLY A 20 15.70 2.09 -1.77
C GLY A 20 14.70 1.73 -2.85
N GLY A 21 15.07 0.74 -3.68
CA GLY A 21 14.27 0.30 -4.82
C GLY A 21 12.93 -0.30 -4.42
N VAL A 22 12.87 -1.05 -3.31
CA VAL A 22 11.63 -1.68 -2.83
C VAL A 22 10.63 -0.62 -2.40
N ALA A 23 11.09 0.40 -1.66
CA ALA A 23 10.22 1.51 -1.27
C ALA A 23 9.64 2.25 -2.47
N ARG A 24 10.45 2.46 -3.53
CA ARG A 24 10.00 3.07 -4.79
C ARG A 24 8.92 2.24 -5.47
N VAL A 25 9.19 0.95 -5.71
CA VAL A 25 8.26 0.05 -6.41
C VAL A 25 6.94 -0.07 -5.66
N VAL A 26 6.97 -0.26 -4.34
CA VAL A 26 5.74 -0.37 -3.55
C VAL A 26 4.94 0.93 -3.59
N THR A 27 5.61 2.08 -3.51
CA THR A 27 4.93 3.40 -3.60
C THR A 27 4.25 3.58 -4.96
N ASP A 28 4.91 3.19 -6.05
CA ASP A 28 4.34 3.29 -7.40
C ASP A 28 3.16 2.31 -7.60
N LEU A 29 3.26 1.09 -7.07
CA LEU A 29 2.15 0.13 -7.05
C LEU A 29 0.95 0.66 -6.26
N VAL A 30 1.18 1.22 -5.07
CA VAL A 30 0.12 1.82 -4.25
C VAL A 30 -0.58 2.93 -5.01
N ARG A 31 0.18 3.83 -5.67
CA ARG A 31 -0.40 4.92 -6.45
C ARG A 31 -1.27 4.39 -7.59
N ALA A 32 -0.80 3.40 -8.33
CA ALA A 32 -1.56 2.77 -9.41
C ALA A 32 -2.82 2.08 -8.89
N GLN A 33 -2.72 1.34 -7.77
CA GLN A 33 -3.85 0.64 -7.16
C GLN A 33 -4.91 1.60 -6.64
N ALA A 34 -4.51 2.67 -5.94
CA ALA A 34 -5.42 3.70 -5.48
C ALA A 34 -6.14 4.38 -6.66
N GLY A 35 -5.41 4.71 -7.73
CA GLY A 35 -5.98 5.27 -8.97
C GLY A 35 -6.95 4.32 -9.68
N ALA A 36 -6.75 3.01 -9.57
CA ALA A 36 -7.66 1.98 -10.07
C ALA A 36 -8.86 1.69 -9.16
N GLY A 37 -9.02 2.44 -8.06
CA GLY A 37 -10.12 2.24 -7.12
C GLY A 37 -9.96 1.00 -6.25
N LEU A 38 -8.73 0.52 -6.01
CA LEU A 38 -8.45 -0.53 -5.02
C LEU A 38 -8.19 0.08 -3.63
N ARG A 39 -8.15 -0.76 -2.59
CA ARG A 39 -7.78 -0.37 -1.22
C ARG A 39 -6.39 -0.90 -0.86
N PRO A 40 -5.31 -0.20 -1.20
CA PRO A 40 -3.97 -0.61 -0.79
C PRO A 40 -3.76 -0.43 0.72
N VAL A 41 -3.17 -1.45 1.33
CA VAL A 41 -2.66 -1.44 2.71
C VAL A 41 -1.19 -1.79 2.66
N VAL A 42 -0.34 -1.01 3.32
CA VAL A 42 1.09 -1.30 3.44
C VAL A 42 1.42 -1.58 4.90
N ALA A 43 1.92 -2.78 5.18
CA ALA A 43 2.48 -3.14 6.47
C ALA A 43 4.00 -3.07 6.41
N CYS A 44 4.60 -2.15 7.17
CA CYS A 44 6.05 -1.92 7.21
C CYS A 44 6.46 -1.36 8.59
N PRO A 45 7.74 -1.48 9.00
CA PRO A 45 8.24 -0.82 10.19
C PRO A 45 7.82 0.65 10.27
N PRO A 46 7.36 1.11 11.45
CA PRO A 46 6.93 2.51 11.63
C PRO A 46 8.10 3.48 11.41
N GLY A 47 7.78 4.71 11.00
CA GLY A 47 8.78 5.76 10.78
C GLY A 47 9.69 5.57 9.56
N SER A 48 9.46 4.53 8.75
CA SER A 48 10.26 4.27 7.55
C SER A 48 9.94 5.22 6.39
N PRO A 49 10.89 5.45 5.44
CA PRO A 49 10.62 6.19 4.22
C PRO A 49 9.45 5.61 3.42
N LEU A 50 9.33 4.28 3.37
CA LEU A 50 8.19 3.60 2.76
C LEU A 50 6.87 3.93 3.45
N ALA A 51 6.81 4.00 4.78
CA ALA A 51 5.57 4.34 5.49
C ALA A 51 5.05 5.73 5.05
N ALA A 52 5.93 6.73 4.98
CA ALA A 52 5.57 8.07 4.53
C ALA A 52 5.15 8.09 3.05
N GLY A 53 5.94 7.47 2.18
CA GLY A 53 5.67 7.41 0.73
C GLY A 53 4.36 6.68 0.40
N ALA A 54 4.12 5.54 1.03
CA ALA A 54 2.90 4.75 0.84
C ALA A 54 1.65 5.51 1.30
N ALA A 55 1.70 6.18 2.46
CA ALA A 55 0.59 7.00 2.94
C ALA A 55 0.28 8.14 1.95
N ALA A 56 1.30 8.84 1.47
CA ALA A 56 1.16 9.90 0.47
C ALA A 56 0.62 9.38 -0.89
N ALA A 57 0.92 8.13 -1.24
CA ALA A 57 0.43 7.48 -2.45
C ALA A 57 -1.01 6.92 -2.33
N GLY A 58 -1.62 6.99 -1.14
CA GLY A 58 -3.02 6.58 -0.91
C GLY A 58 -3.20 5.25 -0.17
N ALA A 59 -2.14 4.64 0.35
CA ALA A 59 -2.26 3.45 1.18
C ALA A 59 -2.68 3.78 2.61
N ARG A 60 -3.40 2.84 3.22
CA ARG A 60 -3.49 2.72 4.66
C ARG A 60 -2.23 2.02 5.18
N VAL A 61 -1.47 2.68 6.06
CA VAL A 61 -0.24 2.08 6.61
C VAL A 61 -0.52 1.35 7.93
N ARG A 62 0.20 0.25 8.18
CA ARG A 62 0.20 -0.53 9.41
C ARG A 62 1.64 -0.78 9.87
N GLY A 63 1.95 -0.40 11.11
CA GLY A 63 3.21 -0.78 11.73
C GLY A 63 3.21 -2.27 12.10
N TRP A 64 4.34 -2.94 11.89
CA TRP A 64 4.61 -4.24 12.46
C TRP A 64 6.01 -4.25 13.07
N SER A 65 6.18 -5.10 14.08
CA SER A 65 7.36 -5.29 14.92
C SER A 65 7.52 -6.76 15.22
#